data_AF-A0A924LH15-F1
#
_entry.id   AF-A0A924LH15-F1
#
_cell.length_a   1.000
_cell.length_b   1.000
_cell.length_c   1.000
_cell.angle_alpha   90.00
_cell.angle_beta   90.00
_cell.angle_gamma   90.00
#
_symmetry.space_group_name_H-M   'P 1'
#
loop_
_entity.id
_entity.type
_entity.pdbx_description
1 polymer ?
#
loop_
_entity_poly.entity_id
_entity_poly.type
_entity_poly.pdbx_seq_one_letter_code
_entity_poly.pdbx_strand_id
1 'polypeptide(L)'
;MITFTAILSELQAAIAVVAARDRRLTVLLVAVWGRIGRMRQRLERLIARWRAGTLQAPRKSRAGVASTAVRQPSIIPTAPAWLLVAVGEAAAFRAQLEHLLSQAECVEFLAAVPQAGRILRPLCRMLGIGVSTTRRRRPRKVWAVPEAAPIAALSGLVMGPRGRFLYV
;
A
#
# COMPACT_ATOMS: atom_id res chain seq x y z
N MET A 1 -17.47 -13.31 12.62
CA MET A 1 -16.30 -14.04 13.20
C MET A 1 -15.24 -14.29 12.13
N ILE A 2 -14.12 -13.60 12.27
CA ILE A 2 -13.20 -13.13 11.22
C ILE A 2 -12.62 -14.25 10.30
N THR A 3 -13.21 -14.38 9.10
CA THR A 3 -12.79 -15.24 7.96
C THR A 3 -11.44 -14.86 7.34
N PHE A 4 -10.81 -13.79 7.85
CA PHE A 4 -9.59 -13.21 7.32
C PHE A 4 -8.42 -14.19 7.28
N THR A 5 -8.28 -15.02 8.31
CA THR A 5 -7.19 -16.00 8.40
C THR A 5 -7.39 -17.17 7.42
N ALA A 6 -8.64 -17.55 7.18
CA ALA A 6 -9.00 -18.56 6.19
C ALA A 6 -8.65 -18.09 4.77
N ILE A 7 -9.06 -16.88 4.38
CA ILE A 7 -8.72 -16.29 3.07
C ILE A 7 -7.20 -16.22 2.87
N LEU A 8 -6.45 -15.78 3.90
CA LEU A 8 -4.99 -15.74 3.83
C LEU A 8 -4.37 -17.14 3.71
N SER A 9 -4.96 -18.15 4.37
CA SER A 9 -4.50 -19.54 4.28
C SER A 9 -4.76 -20.14 2.90
N GLU A 10 -5.93 -19.89 2.32
CA GLU A 10 -6.26 -20.32 0.96
C GLU A 10 -5.36 -19.64 -0.08
N LEU A 11 -5.10 -18.34 0.07
CA LEU A 11 -4.14 -17.62 -0.77
C LEU A 11 -2.73 -18.23 -0.65
N GLN A 12 -2.31 -18.63 0.55
CA GLN A 12 -1.03 -19.32 0.73
C GLN A 12 -0.99 -20.67 0.02
N ALA A 13 -2.08 -21.43 0.05
CA ALA A 13 -2.18 -22.70 -0.66
C ALA A 13 -2.11 -22.49 -2.18
N ALA A 14 -2.83 -21.51 -2.72
CA ALA A 14 -2.78 -21.16 -4.14
C ALA A 14 -1.36 -20.77 -4.59
N ILE A 15 -0.67 -19.93 -3.79
CA ILE A 15 0.72 -19.53 -4.06
C ILE A 15 1.66 -20.75 -4.04
N ALA A 16 1.47 -21.69 -3.12
CA ALA A 16 2.28 -22.90 -3.04
C ALA A 16 2.12 -23.80 -4.28
N VAL A 17 0.88 -23.95 -4.78
CA VAL A 17 0.59 -24.70 -6.01
C VAL A 17 1.29 -24.06 -7.21
N VAL A 18 1.24 -22.74 -7.36
CA VAL A 18 1.92 -22.05 -8.47
C VAL A 18 3.44 -22.07 -8.32
N ALA A 19 3.97 -21.95 -7.10
CA ALA A 19 5.41 -22.03 -6.83
C ALA A 19 6.00 -23.40 -7.21
N ALA A 20 5.20 -24.46 -7.09
CA ALA A 20 5.59 -25.81 -7.51
C ALA A 20 5.58 -25.98 -9.04
N ARG A 21 4.79 -25.19 -9.77
CA ARG A 21 4.64 -25.25 -11.23
C ARG A 21 5.68 -24.40 -11.97
N ASP A 22 6.03 -23.23 -11.46
CA ASP A 22 6.96 -22.30 -12.13
C ASP A 22 8.27 -22.10 -11.35
N ARG A 23 9.32 -22.81 -11.81
CA ARG A 23 10.67 -22.75 -11.24
C ARG A 23 11.30 -21.35 -11.27
N ARG A 24 10.92 -20.50 -12.24
CA ARG A 24 11.50 -19.15 -12.36
C ARG A 24 10.97 -18.22 -11.27
N LEU A 25 9.72 -18.43 -10.85
CA LEU A 25 9.07 -17.64 -9.82
C LEU A 25 9.15 -18.26 -8.42
N THR A 26 9.63 -19.50 -8.27
CA THR A 26 9.66 -20.22 -6.99
C THR A 26 10.29 -19.41 -5.86
N VAL A 27 11.47 -18.81 -6.06
CA VAL A 27 12.14 -18.03 -4.99
C VAL A 27 11.30 -16.83 -4.55
N LEU A 28 10.70 -16.11 -5.50
CA LEU A 28 9.81 -14.99 -5.23
C LEU A 28 8.54 -15.44 -4.50
N LEU A 29 7.90 -16.51 -4.99
CA LEU A 29 6.65 -17.02 -4.43
C LEU A 29 6.85 -17.60 -3.03
N VAL A 30 7.97 -18.27 -2.76
CA VAL A 30 8.34 -18.74 -1.40
C VAL A 30 8.57 -17.55 -0.45
N ALA A 31 9.28 -16.51 -0.90
CA ALA A 31 9.49 -15.31 -0.09
C ALA A 31 8.16 -14.62 0.25
N VAL A 32 7.23 -14.58 -0.70
CA VAL A 32 5.89 -14.00 -0.56
C VAL A 32 5.01 -14.87 0.35
N TRP A 33 5.04 -16.19 0.17
CA TRP A 33 4.36 -17.16 1.03
C TRP A 33 4.77 -16.99 2.51
N GLY A 34 6.07 -16.92 2.79
CA GLY A 34 6.60 -16.71 4.14
C GLY A 34 6.29 -15.30 4.69
N ARG A 35 6.21 -14.29 3.82
CA ARG A 35 5.75 -12.96 4.21
C ARG A 35 4.27 -12.97 4.61
N ILE A 36 3.40 -13.63 3.83
CA ILE A 36 1.97 -13.75 4.11
C ILE A 36 1.74 -14.52 5.42
N GLY A 37 2.48 -15.60 5.66
CA GLY A 37 2.39 -16.36 6.91
C GLY A 37 2.71 -15.51 8.15
N ARG A 38 3.76 -14.68 8.07
CA ARG A 38 4.09 -13.73 9.13
C ARG A 38 3.01 -12.66 9.33
N MET A 39 2.35 -12.21 8.27
CA MET A 39 1.22 -11.27 8.36
C MET A 39 0.01 -11.93 9.03
N ARG A 40 -0.33 -13.17 8.65
CA ARG A 40 -1.41 -13.97 9.24
C ARG A 40 -1.24 -14.14 10.75
N GLN A 41 -0.07 -14.62 11.18
CA GLN A 41 0.25 -14.82 12.60
C GLN A 41 0.16 -13.52 13.41
N ARG A 42 0.60 -12.39 12.84
CA ARG A 42 0.49 -11.09 13.52
C ARG A 42 -0.96 -10.63 13.65
N LEU A 43 -1.79 -10.87 12.63
CA LEU A 43 -3.21 -10.55 12.68
C LEU A 43 -3.96 -11.43 13.67
N GLU A 44 -3.71 -12.73 13.68
CA GLU A 44 -4.28 -13.67 14.67
C GLU A 44 -4.02 -13.20 16.10
N ARG A 45 -2.77 -12.82 16.39
CA ARG A 45 -2.41 -12.26 17.71
C ARG A 45 -3.14 -10.96 18.02
N LEU A 46 -3.32 -10.06 17.05
CA LEU A 46 -4.05 -8.80 17.26
C LEU A 46 -5.55 -9.05 17.49
N ILE A 47 -6.15 -9.96 16.72
CA ILE A 47 -7.56 -10.34 16.86
C ILE A 47 -7.80 -10.97 18.24
N ALA A 48 -6.94 -11.89 18.65
CA ALA A 48 -7.04 -12.53 19.97
C ALA A 48 -6.97 -11.49 21.10
N ARG A 49 -6.05 -10.53 21.01
CA ARG A 49 -5.91 -9.45 22.01
C ARG A 49 -7.07 -8.47 22.00
N TRP A 50 -7.61 -8.14 20.83
CA TRP A 50 -8.79 -7.29 20.70
C TRP A 50 -10.02 -7.95 21.33
N ARG A 51 -10.27 -9.23 21.04
CA ARG A 51 -11.36 -10.00 21.65
C ARG A 51 -11.21 -10.15 23.16
N ALA A 52 -9.98 -10.33 23.64
CA ALA A 52 -9.70 -10.38 25.06
C ALA A 52 -9.80 -9.00 25.76
N GLY A 53 -10.04 -7.91 25.02
CA GLY A 53 -10.03 -6.54 25.55
C GLY A 53 -8.65 -6.06 26.01
N THR A 54 -7.59 -6.83 25.77
CA THR A 54 -6.22 -6.58 26.28
C THR A 54 -5.33 -5.83 25.28
N LEU A 55 -5.93 -4.96 24.46
CA LEU A 55 -5.16 -4.10 23.56
C LEU A 55 -4.27 -3.18 24.38
N GLN A 56 -2.99 -3.54 24.47
CA GLN A 56 -1.98 -2.68 25.07
C GLN A 56 -1.93 -1.36 24.29
N ALA A 57 -2.02 -0.25 25.03
CA ALA A 57 -1.83 1.08 24.48
C ALA A 57 -0.52 1.12 23.67
N PRO A 58 -0.51 1.75 22.48
CA PRO A 58 0.69 1.85 21.67
C PRO A 58 1.84 2.42 22.51
N ARG A 59 2.89 1.62 22.73
CA ARG A 59 4.07 2.05 23.49
C ARG A 59 4.61 3.31 22.83
N LYS A 60 4.71 4.41 23.59
CA LYS A 60 5.34 5.65 23.10
C LYS A 60 6.70 5.28 22.51
N SER A 61 6.88 5.56 21.22
CA SER A 61 8.17 5.42 20.55
C SER A 61 9.17 6.25 21.33
N ARG A 62 10.25 5.63 21.83
CA ARG A 62 11.42 6.41 22.25
C ARG A 62 11.87 7.20 21.01
N ALA A 63 11.78 8.52 21.08
CA ALA A 63 12.36 9.38 20.08
C ALA A 63 13.89 9.22 20.16
N GLY A 64 14.52 9.05 18.99
CA GLY A 64 15.97 9.19 18.85
C GLY A 64 16.77 7.93 19.11
N VAL A 65 16.95 7.11 18.08
CA VAL A 65 18.26 6.89 17.44
C VAL A 65 17.93 6.60 15.98
N ALA A 66 18.31 7.48 15.06
CA ALA A 66 18.20 7.20 13.64
C ALA A 66 19.15 6.04 13.32
N SER A 67 18.61 4.84 13.14
CA SER A 67 19.39 3.70 12.69
C SER A 67 19.73 3.92 11.22
N THR A 68 21.02 4.14 10.92
CA THR A 68 21.60 4.17 9.58
C THR A 68 21.67 2.75 8.99
N ALA A 69 20.58 1.98 9.12
CA ALA A 69 20.51 0.65 8.54
C ALA A 69 20.42 0.79 7.01
N VAL A 70 21.48 0.37 6.32
CA VAL A 70 21.49 0.23 4.86
C VAL A 70 20.30 -0.63 4.45
N ARG A 71 19.38 -0.02 3.70
CA ARG A 71 18.11 -0.66 3.31
C ARG A 71 18.42 -1.73 2.27
N GLN A 72 18.46 -2.98 2.68
CA GLN A 72 18.70 -4.07 1.74
C GLN A 72 17.64 -4.08 0.64
N PRO A 73 18.02 -4.31 -0.63
CA PRO A 73 17.08 -4.41 -1.73
C PRO A 73 16.12 -5.58 -1.49
N SER A 74 14.82 -5.31 -1.60
CA SER A 74 13.81 -6.35 -1.42
C SER A 74 13.64 -7.17 -2.71
N ILE A 75 13.73 -8.50 -2.59
CA ILE A 75 13.46 -9.45 -3.69
C ILE A 75 12.00 -9.32 -4.20
N ILE A 76 11.09 -8.84 -3.34
CA ILE A 76 9.66 -8.74 -3.66
C ILE A 76 9.39 -7.47 -4.49
N PRO A 77 8.66 -7.58 -5.63
CA PRO A 77 8.27 -6.44 -6.44
C PRO A 77 7.49 -5.39 -5.65
N THR A 78 7.77 -4.12 -5.95
CA THR A 78 7.14 -2.96 -5.30
C THR A 78 5.97 -2.37 -6.11
N ALA A 79 5.82 -2.81 -7.37
CA ALA A 79 4.71 -2.44 -8.24
C ALA A 79 3.37 -2.88 -7.63
N PRO A 80 2.28 -2.10 -7.78
CA PRO A 80 0.96 -2.55 -7.36
C PRO A 80 0.47 -3.71 -8.23
N ALA A 81 -0.45 -4.52 -7.71
CA ALA A 81 -1.14 -5.60 -8.42
C ALA A 81 -0.25 -6.70 -9.03
N TRP A 82 1.07 -6.70 -8.76
CA TRP A 82 2.01 -7.64 -9.38
C TRP A 82 1.65 -9.11 -9.11
N LEU A 83 1.03 -9.41 -7.97
CA LEU A 83 0.65 -10.78 -7.64
C LEU A 83 -0.47 -11.31 -8.55
N LEU A 84 -1.33 -10.44 -9.07
CA LEU A 84 -2.36 -10.83 -10.04
C LEU A 84 -1.74 -11.22 -11.39
N VAL A 85 -0.64 -10.58 -11.76
CA VAL A 85 0.08 -10.90 -13.01
C VAL A 85 0.86 -12.22 -12.85
N ALA A 86 1.44 -12.45 -11.68
CA ALA A 86 2.22 -13.65 -11.39
C ALA A 86 1.37 -14.88 -11.05
N VAL A 87 0.18 -14.69 -10.49
CA VAL A 87 -0.73 -15.74 -10.01
C VAL A 87 -2.16 -15.34 -10.40
N GLY A 88 -2.70 -15.91 -11.49
CA GLY A 88 -4.03 -15.55 -11.98
C GLY A 88 -5.14 -15.84 -10.96
N GLU A 89 -4.98 -16.90 -10.19
CA GLU A 89 -5.90 -17.30 -9.10
C GLU A 89 -5.97 -16.25 -7.98
N ALA A 90 -4.97 -15.35 -7.87
CA ALA A 90 -4.97 -14.25 -6.90
C ALA A 90 -6.13 -13.25 -7.12
N ALA A 91 -6.76 -13.25 -8.29
CA ALA A 91 -7.92 -12.41 -8.59
C ALA A 91 -9.15 -12.76 -7.73
N ALA A 92 -9.40 -14.04 -7.47
CA ALA A 92 -10.50 -14.47 -6.61
C ALA A 92 -10.28 -13.97 -5.16
N PHE A 93 -9.04 -14.10 -4.67
CA PHE A 93 -8.66 -13.63 -3.35
C PHE A 93 -8.73 -12.11 -3.21
N ARG A 94 -8.46 -11.36 -4.29
CA ARG A 94 -8.68 -9.91 -4.31
C ARG A 94 -10.14 -9.58 -4.04
N ALA A 95 -11.08 -10.18 -4.78
CA ALA A 95 -12.51 -9.90 -4.62
C ALA A 95 -13.02 -10.28 -3.22
N GLN A 96 -12.61 -11.44 -2.69
CA GLN A 96 -12.95 -11.87 -1.34
C GLN A 96 -12.43 -10.90 -0.28
N LEU A 97 -11.18 -10.44 -0.44
CA LEU A 97 -10.59 -9.50 0.50
C LEU A 97 -11.21 -8.10 0.41
N GLU A 98 -11.54 -7.62 -0.79
CA GLU A 98 -12.28 -6.37 -0.98
C GLU A 98 -13.65 -6.43 -0.28
N HIS A 99 -14.38 -7.54 -0.48
CA HIS A 99 -15.65 -7.76 0.20
C HIS A 99 -15.48 -7.77 1.72
N LEU A 100 -14.51 -8.53 2.25
CA LEU A 100 -14.27 -8.60 3.69
C LEU A 100 -13.90 -7.24 4.30
N LEU A 101 -13.06 -6.45 3.62
CA LEU A 101 -12.68 -5.11 4.05
C LEU A 101 -13.86 -4.11 4.02
N SER A 102 -14.92 -4.41 3.27
CA SER A 102 -16.14 -3.61 3.22
C SER A 102 -17.14 -3.91 4.34
N GLN A 103 -16.98 -5.05 5.03
CA GLN A 103 -17.89 -5.44 6.12
C GLN A 103 -17.71 -4.54 7.34
N ALA A 104 -18.84 -4.17 7.98
CA ALA A 104 -18.85 -3.27 9.13
C ALA A 104 -17.95 -3.75 10.29
N GLU A 105 -18.00 -5.04 10.64
CA GLU A 105 -17.14 -5.66 11.67
C GLU A 105 -15.65 -5.44 11.36
N CYS A 106 -15.25 -5.53 10.08
CA CYS A 106 -13.87 -5.34 9.66
C CYS A 106 -13.46 -3.86 9.74
N VAL A 107 -14.34 -2.94 9.34
CA VAL A 107 -14.12 -1.50 9.45
C VAL A 107 -13.96 -1.08 10.92
N GLU A 108 -14.81 -1.59 11.80
CA GLU A 108 -14.74 -1.35 13.25
C GLU A 108 -13.44 -1.89 13.85
N PHE A 109 -13.06 -3.12 13.51
CA PHE A 109 -11.79 -3.71 13.94
C PHE A 109 -10.58 -2.88 13.48
N LEU A 110 -10.57 -2.45 12.22
CA LEU A 110 -9.47 -1.62 11.68
C LEU A 110 -9.43 -0.22 12.29
N ALA A 111 -10.58 0.33 12.70
CA ALA A 111 -10.66 1.58 13.43
C ALA A 111 -10.12 1.43 14.86
N ALA A 112 -10.48 0.35 15.56
CA ALA A 112 -10.00 0.04 16.90
C ALA A 112 -8.51 -0.33 16.92
N VAL A 113 -8.02 -1.00 15.86
CA VAL A 113 -6.64 -1.50 15.75
C VAL A 113 -5.96 -1.00 14.47
N PRO A 114 -5.46 0.25 14.45
CA PRO A 114 -4.77 0.80 13.26
C PRO A 114 -3.51 0.01 12.87
N GLN A 115 -2.93 -0.76 13.78
CA GLN A 115 -1.80 -1.65 13.50
C GLN A 115 -2.18 -2.76 12.50
N ALA A 116 -3.42 -3.27 12.56
CA ALA A 116 -3.90 -4.27 11.62
C ALA A 116 -3.92 -3.69 10.19
N GLY A 117 -4.43 -2.47 10.01
CA GLY A 117 -4.40 -1.79 8.71
C GLY A 117 -2.98 -1.61 8.15
N ARG A 118 -1.98 -1.38 9.00
CA ARG A 118 -0.56 -1.30 8.56
C ARG A 118 -0.02 -2.65 8.09
N ILE A 119 -0.42 -3.74 8.73
CA ILE A 119 -0.04 -5.11 8.34
C ILE A 119 -0.70 -5.49 7.00
N LEU A 120 -1.92 -5.03 6.76
CA LEU A 120 -2.67 -5.35 5.54
C LEU A 120 -2.26 -4.55 4.31
N ARG A 121 -1.73 -3.34 4.50
CA ARG A 121 -1.33 -2.44 3.39
C ARG A 121 -0.42 -3.10 2.34
N PRO A 122 0.67 -3.79 2.72
CA PRO A 122 1.52 -4.49 1.75
C PRO A 122 0.73 -5.50 0.93
N LEU A 123 -0.16 -6.27 1.57
CA LEU A 123 -0.98 -7.28 0.90
C LEU A 123 -1.99 -6.66 -0.06
N CYS A 124 -2.67 -5.59 0.37
CA CYS A 124 -3.56 -4.82 -0.50
C CYS A 124 -2.81 -4.29 -1.74
N ARG A 125 -1.57 -3.80 -1.56
CA ARG A 125 -0.75 -3.32 -2.68
C ARG A 125 -0.35 -4.45 -3.63
N MET A 126 0.03 -5.62 -3.13
CA MET A 126 0.38 -6.78 -3.96
C MET A 126 -0.81 -7.25 -4.81
N LEU A 127 -2.02 -7.20 -4.25
CA LEU A 127 -3.28 -7.56 -4.93
C LEU A 127 -3.92 -6.40 -5.72
N GLY A 128 -3.34 -5.20 -5.71
CA GLY A 128 -3.90 -4.05 -6.41
C GLY A 128 -5.16 -3.45 -5.78
N ILE A 129 -5.47 -3.80 -4.52
CA ILE A 129 -6.59 -3.25 -3.78
C ILE A 129 -6.28 -1.80 -3.39
N GLY A 130 -7.15 -0.89 -3.81
CA GLY A 130 -7.04 0.54 -3.51
C GLY A 130 -6.97 0.81 -2.00
N VAL A 131 -5.92 1.50 -1.56
CA VAL A 131 -5.69 1.86 -0.14
C VAL A 131 -6.77 2.81 0.43
N SER A 132 -7.75 3.23 -0.38
CA SER A 132 -8.91 4.01 0.05
C SER A 132 -9.84 3.26 1.00
N THR A 133 -9.85 1.92 0.97
CA THR A 133 -10.69 1.11 1.89
C THR A 133 -10.15 1.04 3.32
N THR A 134 -8.84 1.28 3.52
CA THR A 134 -8.18 1.16 4.85
C THR A 134 -7.80 2.50 5.47
N ARG A 135 -8.13 3.62 4.82
CA ARG A 135 -7.80 4.96 5.31
C ARG A 135 -9.04 5.84 5.22
N ARG A 136 -9.58 6.29 6.36
CA ARG A 136 -10.38 7.52 6.39
C ARG A 136 -9.57 8.58 5.63
N ARG A 137 -10.05 8.97 4.45
CA ARG A 137 -9.50 10.11 3.70
C ARG A 137 -9.53 11.31 4.64
N ARG A 138 -8.37 11.72 5.18
CA ARG A 138 -8.24 13.13 5.58
C ARG A 138 -8.51 13.95 4.32
N PRO A 139 -9.34 14.99 4.37
CA PRO A 139 -9.61 15.82 3.21
C PRO A 139 -8.28 16.28 2.64
N ARG A 140 -8.03 15.93 1.38
CA ARG A 140 -6.86 16.39 0.66
C ARG A 140 -7.04 17.90 0.60
N LYS A 141 -6.22 18.67 1.33
CA LYS A 141 -6.13 20.11 1.13
C LYS A 141 -5.77 20.28 -0.35
N VAL A 142 -6.75 20.65 -1.16
CA VAL A 142 -6.53 20.99 -2.56
C VAL A 142 -5.70 22.25 -2.48
N TRP A 143 -4.43 22.13 -2.86
CA TRP A 143 -3.67 23.34 -3.16
C TRP A 143 -4.31 23.83 -4.44
N ALA A 144 -5.06 24.93 -4.34
CA ALA A 144 -5.52 25.64 -5.51
C ALA A 144 -4.27 25.89 -6.36
N VAL A 145 -4.22 25.25 -7.51
CA VAL A 145 -3.27 25.64 -8.55
C VAL A 145 -3.66 27.08 -8.86
N PRO A 146 -2.80 28.09 -8.64
CA PRO A 146 -3.11 29.42 -9.11
C PRO A 146 -3.30 29.30 -10.62
N GLU A 147 -4.52 29.59 -11.02
CA GLU A 147 -5.00 29.64 -12.39
C GLU A 147 -3.97 30.35 -13.24
N ALA A 148 -3.48 29.64 -14.26
CA ALA A 148 -2.42 30.09 -15.12
C ALA A 148 -2.76 31.48 -15.67
N ALA A 149 -1.96 32.48 -15.29
CA ALA A 149 -1.99 33.77 -15.93
C ALA A 149 -1.77 33.58 -17.45
N PRO A 150 -2.56 34.22 -18.31
CA PRO A 150 -2.43 34.05 -19.75
C PRO A 150 -1.06 34.53 -20.22
N ILE A 151 -0.34 33.65 -20.93
CA ILE A 151 0.91 33.92 -21.65
C ILE A 151 0.58 34.78 -22.87
N ALA A 152 0.15 36.03 -22.65
CA ALA A 152 -0.27 36.97 -23.69
C ALA A 152 0.53 38.29 -23.67
N ALA A 153 1.62 38.36 -22.90
CA ALA A 153 2.40 39.59 -22.73
C ALA A 153 3.85 39.51 -23.26
N LEU A 154 4.15 38.58 -24.17
CA LEU A 154 5.48 38.45 -24.81
C LEU A 154 5.41 38.52 -26.35
N SER A 155 4.54 39.38 -26.88
CA SER A 155 4.56 39.78 -28.30
C SER A 155 4.59 41.31 -28.38
N GLY A 156 5.74 41.89 -28.04
CA GLY A 156 5.95 43.34 -28.05
C GLY A 156 7.40 43.76 -28.26
N LEU A 157 8.25 42.89 -28.84
CA LEU A 157 9.60 43.26 -29.25
C LEU A 157 9.60 43.60 -30.73
N VAL A 158 9.42 44.89 -31.00
CA VAL A 158 9.71 45.56 -32.26
C VAL A 158 11.22 45.51 -32.49
N MET A 159 11.65 44.88 -33.57
CA MET A 159 13.03 44.92 -34.04
C MET A 159 13.14 45.99 -35.13
N GLY A 160 13.69 47.15 -34.80
CA GLY A 160 14.00 48.21 -35.76
C GLY A 160 15.25 47.86 -36.59
N PRO A 161 15.33 48.27 -37.87
CA PRO A 161 16.50 48.04 -38.69
C PRO A 161 17.53 49.14 -38.39
N ARG A 162 18.77 48.73 -38.10
CA ARG A 162 19.98 49.57 -37.89
C ARG A 162 20.20 50.04 -36.44
N GLY A 163 21.23 49.42 -35.83
CA GLY A 163 21.59 49.60 -34.43
C GLY A 163 22.10 50.99 -34.05
N ARG A 164 21.72 51.39 -32.84
CA ARG A 164 22.52 52.16 -31.87
C ARG A 164 21.74 52.19 -30.55
N PHE A 165 22.36 51.71 -29.47
CA PHE A 165 21.83 51.86 -28.12
C PHE A 165 22.32 53.20 -27.54
N LEU A 166 21.40 54.05 -27.09
CA LEU A 166 21.66 55.09 -26.09
C LEU A 166 20.55 55.04 -25.06
N TYR A 167 20.95 54.96 -23.80
CA TYR A 167 20.07 55.01 -22.63
C TYR A 167 19.70 56.46 -22.31
N VAL A 168 18.43 56.68 -21.96
CA VAL A 168 18.01 57.68 -20.96
C VAL A 168 17.14 56.95 -19.96
#